data_AF-A0A1Z4M2N1-F1
#
_entry.id   AF-A0A1Z4M2N1-F1
#
_cell.length_a   1.000
_cell.length_b   1.000
_cell.length_c   1.000
_cell.angle_alpha   90.00
_cell.angle_beta   90.00
_cell.angle_gamma   90.00
#
_symmetry.space_group_name_H-M   'P 1'
#
loop_
_entity.id
_entity.type
_entity.pdbx_description
1 polymer ?
#
loop_
_entity_poly.entity_id
_entity_poly.type
_entity_poly.pdbx_seq_one_letter_code
_entity_poly.pdbx_strand_id
1 'polypeptide(L)'
;MAMPQLNNNQLIAQFQDFRNKIYKCFSSCSDACMDLLDALAGNTDANSIAELSLSPSFQRSYNSIYKAIKESFNINEEDKNDDEDKLNTSSELIKTVSQLIEKPQQRPFYLFATDTTPHPRPYAKTLSDRGYIYQPNTVKGNKPINIGHSYSLLSILPEKVTDNDGAWAVPLSGERVSLKTNGVDIASKQIQVVMSDSSLPWYKKNICISVRYCL
;
A
#
# COMPACT_ATOMS: atom_id res chain seq x y z
N MET A 1 28.82 1.34 -9.21
CA MET A 1 28.76 2.39 -10.24
C MET A 1 28.04 3.59 -9.62
N ALA A 2 28.63 4.78 -9.67
CA ALA A 2 27.93 5.99 -9.23
C ALA A 2 26.70 6.18 -10.13
N MET A 3 25.52 6.41 -9.56
CA MET A 3 24.35 6.84 -10.33
C MET A 3 24.73 8.09 -11.13
N PRO A 4 24.36 8.19 -12.42
CA PRO A 4 24.54 9.43 -13.15
C PRO A 4 23.83 10.56 -12.37
N GLN A 5 24.53 11.66 -12.11
CA GLN A 5 23.87 12.84 -11.54
C GLN A 5 22.86 13.35 -12.56
N LEU A 6 21.59 13.01 -12.35
CA LEU A 6 20.48 13.51 -13.14
C LEU A 6 20.38 15.02 -12.90
N ASN A 7 20.29 15.79 -13.99
CA ASN A 7 19.99 17.21 -13.87
C ASN A 7 18.51 17.41 -13.49
N ASN A 8 18.16 18.61 -13.01
CA ASN A 8 16.80 18.92 -12.54
C ASN A 8 15.73 18.62 -13.59
N ASN A 9 15.99 18.90 -14.87
CA ASN A 9 15.03 18.66 -15.94
C ASN A 9 14.78 17.15 -16.16
N GLN A 10 15.82 16.32 -16.02
CA GLN A 10 15.68 14.88 -16.12
C GLN A 10 14.92 14.30 -14.91
N LEU A 11 15.17 14.81 -13.69
CA LEU A 11 14.41 14.40 -12.50
C LEU A 11 12.92 14.77 -12.64
N ILE A 12 12.63 15.98 -13.13
CA ILE A 12 11.25 16.41 -13.41
C ILE A 12 10.59 15.47 -14.43
N ALA A 13 11.28 15.15 -15.53
CA ALA A 13 10.75 14.25 -16.55
C ALA A 13 10.49 12.83 -16.01
N GLN A 14 11.40 12.29 -15.18
CA GLN A 14 11.21 10.99 -14.53
C GLN A 14 10.02 10.99 -13.58
N PHE A 15 9.87 12.06 -12.78
CA PHE A 15 8.73 12.19 -11.88
C PHE A 15 7.40 12.34 -12.64
N GLN A 16 7.39 13.08 -13.74
CA GLN A 16 6.22 13.19 -14.63
C GLN A 16 5.85 11.84 -15.26
N ASP A 17 6.83 11.08 -15.73
CA ASP A 17 6.60 9.72 -16.26
C ASP A 17 6.02 8.79 -15.19
N PHE A 18 6.59 8.79 -13.99
CA PHE A 18 6.09 8.01 -12.86
C PHE A 18 4.64 8.38 -12.51
N ARG A 19 4.33 9.68 -12.42
CA ARG A 19 2.96 10.16 -12.16
C ARG A 19 2.00 9.76 -13.28
N ASN A 20 2.42 9.81 -14.54
CA ASN A 20 1.60 9.37 -15.67
C ASN A 20 1.32 7.86 -15.64
N LYS A 21 2.24 7.04 -15.13
CA LYS A 21 2.02 5.60 -14.93
C LYS A 21 0.98 5.36 -13.82
N ILE A 22 1.09 6.06 -12.69
CA ILE A 22 0.07 6.00 -11.62
C ILE A 22 -1.29 6.47 -12.13
N TYR A 23 -1.34 7.58 -12.89
CA TYR A 23 -2.58 8.11 -13.46
C TYR A 23 -3.34 7.05 -14.27
N LYS A 24 -2.61 6.27 -15.08
CA LYS A 24 -3.16 5.19 -15.91
C LYS A 24 -3.62 3.97 -15.10
N CYS A 25 -3.21 3.84 -13.85
CA CYS A 25 -3.71 2.77 -12.97
C CYS A 25 -5.15 3.04 -12.51
N PHE A 26 -5.63 4.29 -12.53
CA PHE A 26 -7.01 4.60 -12.18
C PHE A 26 -7.92 4.41 -13.39
N SER A 27 -8.84 3.44 -13.31
CA SER A 27 -9.82 3.13 -14.36
C SER A 27 -10.86 4.23 -14.57
N SER A 28 -11.14 5.02 -13.53
CA SER A 28 -12.13 6.08 -13.52
C SER A 28 -11.69 7.24 -12.63
N CYS A 29 -12.26 8.42 -12.84
CA CYS A 29 -12.02 9.62 -12.02
C CYS A 29 -10.52 9.91 -11.75
N SER A 30 -9.64 9.61 -12.71
CA SER A 30 -8.18 9.58 -12.51
C SER A 30 -7.62 10.91 -12.03
N ASP A 31 -8.13 12.04 -12.54
CA ASP A 31 -7.72 13.36 -12.05
C ASP A 31 -8.05 13.54 -10.56
N ALA A 32 -9.27 13.18 -10.14
CA ALA A 32 -9.69 13.31 -8.75
C ALA A 32 -8.94 12.34 -7.83
N CYS A 33 -8.53 11.17 -8.34
CA CYS A 33 -7.64 10.25 -7.63
C CYS A 33 -6.24 10.82 -7.47
N MET A 34 -5.69 11.46 -8.50
CA MET A 34 -4.38 12.12 -8.41
C MET A 34 -4.42 13.32 -7.45
N ASP A 35 -5.47 14.14 -7.51
CA ASP A 35 -5.68 15.23 -6.55
C ASP A 35 -5.77 14.69 -5.12
N LEU A 36 -6.49 13.57 -4.92
CA LEU A 36 -6.59 12.91 -3.61
C LEU A 36 -5.24 12.35 -3.15
N LEU A 37 -4.47 11.75 -4.06
CA LEU A 37 -3.13 11.24 -3.77
C LEU A 37 -2.19 12.36 -3.35
N ASP A 38 -2.22 13.49 -4.05
CA ASP A 38 -1.41 14.67 -3.69
C ASP A 38 -1.86 15.29 -2.38
N ALA A 39 -3.17 15.34 -2.13
CA ALA A 39 -3.72 15.79 -0.87
C ALA A 39 -3.29 14.90 0.30
N LEU A 40 -3.28 13.58 0.12
CA LEU A 40 -2.80 12.62 1.13
C LEU A 40 -1.28 12.73 1.34
N ALA A 41 -0.50 12.86 0.27
CA ALA A 41 0.95 12.94 0.35
C ALA A 41 1.44 14.28 0.95
N GLY A 42 0.69 15.36 0.72
CA GLY A 42 1.01 16.70 1.22
C GLY A 42 0.37 17.06 2.56
N ASN A 43 -0.34 16.15 3.22
CA ASN A 43 -1.08 16.45 4.44
C ASN A 43 -0.77 15.46 5.57
N THR A 44 -0.47 15.98 6.76
CA THR A 44 -0.20 15.18 7.97
C THR A 44 -1.26 15.34 9.06
N ASP A 45 -2.19 16.27 8.89
CA ASP A 45 -3.04 16.78 9.98
C ASP A 45 -4.54 16.51 9.77
N ALA A 46 -4.96 16.16 8.55
CA ALA A 46 -6.35 15.91 8.19
C ALA A 46 -6.86 14.66 8.90
N ASN A 47 -7.94 14.82 9.66
CA ASN A 47 -8.56 13.76 10.45
C ASN A 47 -9.75 13.13 9.74
N SER A 48 -10.12 13.64 8.56
CA SER A 48 -11.24 13.13 7.78
C SER A 48 -11.04 13.33 6.27
N ILE A 49 -11.77 12.53 5.49
CA ILE A 49 -11.85 12.69 4.03
C ILE A 49 -12.40 14.08 3.65
N ALA A 50 -13.28 14.65 4.49
CA ALA A 50 -13.79 16.00 4.30
C ALA A 50 -12.69 17.06 4.41
N GLU A 51 -11.85 16.95 5.43
CA GLU A 51 -10.71 17.85 5.60
C GLU A 51 -9.71 17.73 4.45
N LEU A 52 -9.50 16.54 3.90
CA LEU A 52 -8.65 16.35 2.72
C LEU A 52 -9.14 17.14 1.50
N SER A 53 -10.46 17.33 1.35
CA SER A 53 -11.02 18.15 0.26
C SER A 53 -10.71 19.64 0.37
N LEU A 54 -10.27 20.09 1.54
CA LEU A 54 -9.86 21.48 1.79
C LEU A 54 -8.36 21.70 1.53
N SER A 55 -7.61 20.64 1.22
CA SER A 55 -6.20 20.75 0.87
C SER A 55 -6.03 21.59 -0.40
N PRO A 56 -5.04 22.50 -0.47
CA PRO A 56 -4.72 23.22 -1.71
C PRO A 56 -4.37 22.30 -2.88
N SER A 57 -3.89 21.10 -2.59
CA SER A 57 -3.59 20.07 -3.60
C SER A 57 -4.85 19.38 -4.13
N PHE A 58 -6.01 19.56 -3.48
CA PHE A 58 -7.28 19.02 -3.93
C PHE A 58 -8.13 20.12 -4.58
N GLN A 59 -8.02 20.26 -5.90
CA GLN A 59 -8.64 21.37 -6.63
C GLN A 59 -10.16 21.19 -6.87
N ARG A 60 -10.73 20.06 -6.46
CA ARG A 60 -12.09 19.65 -6.79
C ARG A 60 -13.01 19.75 -5.59
N SER A 61 -14.31 19.52 -5.83
CA SER A 61 -15.30 19.52 -4.75
C SER A 61 -15.17 18.29 -3.85
N TYR A 62 -15.56 18.43 -2.59
CA TYR A 62 -15.69 17.32 -1.63
C TYR A 62 -16.40 16.08 -2.20
N ASN A 63 -17.50 16.26 -2.95
CA ASN A 63 -18.23 15.15 -3.57
C ASN A 63 -17.40 14.36 -4.59
N SER A 64 -16.41 15.00 -5.21
CA SER A 64 -15.48 14.36 -6.15
C SER A 64 -14.61 13.31 -5.46
N ILE A 65 -14.28 13.47 -4.18
CA ILE A 65 -13.50 12.46 -3.43
C ILE A 65 -14.31 11.17 -3.31
N TYR A 66 -15.55 11.25 -2.83
CA TYR A 66 -16.42 10.08 -2.66
C TYR A 66 -16.68 9.38 -3.98
N LYS A 67 -16.91 10.15 -5.04
CA LYS A 67 -17.07 9.60 -6.40
C LYS A 67 -15.78 8.91 -6.86
N ALA A 68 -14.61 9.53 -6.69
CA ALA A 68 -13.34 8.93 -7.06
C ALA A 68 -13.09 7.62 -6.31
N ILE A 69 -13.23 7.62 -4.98
CA ILE A 69 -13.07 6.41 -4.16
C ILE A 69 -14.03 5.30 -4.60
N LYS A 70 -15.30 5.64 -4.84
CA LYS A 70 -16.32 4.67 -5.24
C LYS A 70 -16.05 4.07 -6.62
N GLU A 71 -15.83 4.91 -7.63
CA GLU A 71 -15.74 4.50 -9.04
C GLU A 71 -14.37 3.87 -9.35
N SER A 72 -13.28 4.37 -8.77
CA SER A 72 -11.92 3.91 -9.09
C SER A 72 -11.50 2.66 -8.35
N PHE A 73 -12.07 2.41 -7.16
CA PHE A 73 -11.80 1.20 -6.36
C PHE A 73 -12.97 0.21 -6.33
N ASN A 74 -14.01 0.49 -7.12
CA ASN A 74 -15.20 -0.32 -7.35
C ASN A 74 -15.72 -1.01 -6.07
N ILE A 75 -16.20 -0.18 -5.13
CA ILE A 75 -16.61 -0.62 -3.78
C ILE A 75 -17.90 -1.45 -3.79
N ASN A 76 -18.57 -1.62 -4.93
CA ASN A 76 -19.75 -2.49 -5.02
C ASN A 76 -19.29 -3.94 -5.18
N GLU A 77 -19.61 -4.80 -4.20
CA GLU A 77 -19.12 -6.19 -4.09
C GLU A 77 -19.86 -7.21 -4.98
N GLU A 78 -20.65 -6.80 -5.99
CA GLU A 78 -21.61 -7.70 -6.65
C GLU A 78 -21.24 -8.18 -8.06
N ASP A 79 -20.28 -7.57 -8.76
CA ASP A 79 -19.94 -7.99 -10.12
C ASP A 79 -18.62 -8.78 -10.18
N LYS A 80 -18.72 -10.05 -10.59
CA LYS A 80 -17.57 -10.98 -10.73
C LYS A 80 -16.50 -10.54 -11.73
N ASN A 81 -16.80 -9.58 -12.61
CA ASN A 81 -15.82 -8.99 -13.53
C ASN A 81 -14.85 -8.04 -12.78
N ASP A 82 -15.18 -7.63 -11.55
CA ASP A 82 -14.44 -6.61 -10.81
C ASP A 82 -13.17 -7.14 -10.15
N ASP A 83 -13.12 -8.44 -9.83
CA ASP A 83 -11.94 -9.04 -9.21
C ASP A 83 -10.75 -9.04 -10.18
N GLU A 84 -11.00 -9.24 -11.48
CA GLU A 84 -9.95 -9.23 -12.51
C GLU A 84 -9.42 -7.80 -12.73
N ASP A 85 -10.31 -6.80 -12.82
CA ASP A 85 -9.91 -5.39 -12.97
C ASP A 85 -9.18 -4.84 -11.74
N LYS A 86 -9.60 -5.22 -10.52
CA LYS A 86 -8.89 -4.89 -9.28
C LYS A 86 -7.51 -5.55 -9.22
N LEU A 87 -7.41 -6.82 -9.62
CA LEU A 87 -6.15 -7.55 -9.68
C LEU A 87 -5.20 -6.92 -10.71
N ASN A 88 -5.70 -6.57 -11.90
CA ASN A 88 -4.96 -5.92 -12.97
C ASN A 88 -4.45 -4.54 -12.54
N THR A 89 -5.29 -3.73 -11.92
CA THR A 89 -4.93 -2.40 -11.38
C THR A 89 -3.85 -2.52 -10.30
N SER A 90 -4.03 -3.45 -9.37
CA SER A 90 -3.06 -3.71 -8.30
C SER A 90 -1.72 -4.20 -8.86
N SER A 91 -1.76 -5.07 -9.87
CA SER A 91 -0.57 -5.56 -10.58
C SER A 91 0.17 -4.40 -11.27
N GLU A 92 -0.52 -3.52 -11.98
CA GLU A 92 0.12 -2.39 -12.68
C GLU A 92 0.71 -1.35 -11.73
N LEU A 93 0.07 -1.11 -10.58
CA LEU A 93 0.62 -0.25 -9.54
C LEU A 93 1.90 -0.87 -8.93
N ILE A 94 1.88 -2.17 -8.61
CA ILE A 94 3.05 -2.89 -8.10
C ILE A 94 4.21 -2.81 -9.11
N LYS A 95 3.93 -3.02 -10.41
CA LYS A 95 4.94 -2.88 -11.46
C LYS A 95 5.51 -1.48 -11.51
N THR A 96 4.66 -0.46 -11.48
CA THR A 96 5.06 0.96 -11.51
C THR A 96 5.97 1.29 -10.33
N VAL A 97 5.59 0.89 -9.11
CA VAL A 97 6.42 1.08 -7.91
C VAL A 97 7.72 0.26 -8.01
N SER A 98 7.67 -0.95 -8.59
CA SER A 98 8.84 -1.82 -8.67
C SER A 98 9.98 -1.26 -9.51
N GLN A 99 9.67 -0.40 -10.49
CA GLN A 99 10.66 0.27 -11.33
C GLN A 99 11.54 1.25 -10.53
N LEU A 100 11.08 1.70 -9.36
CA LEU A 100 11.86 2.54 -8.45
C LEU A 100 12.77 1.74 -7.53
N ILE A 101 12.63 0.41 -7.49
CA ILE A 101 13.39 -0.43 -6.57
C ILE A 101 14.68 -0.88 -7.23
N GLU A 102 15.80 -0.39 -6.71
CA GLU A 102 17.11 -0.80 -7.17
C GLU A 102 17.39 -2.28 -6.86
N LYS A 103 18.17 -2.91 -7.73
CA LYS A 103 18.70 -4.24 -7.49
C LYS A 103 19.71 -4.17 -6.33
N PRO A 104 19.53 -4.98 -5.26
CA PRO A 104 20.50 -5.06 -4.18
C PRO A 104 21.90 -5.42 -4.69
N GLN A 105 22.93 -4.78 -4.15
CA GLN A 105 24.33 -4.92 -4.57
C GLN A 105 25.14 -5.73 -3.56
N GLN A 106 24.92 -5.55 -2.26
CA GLN A 106 25.69 -6.21 -1.20
C GLN A 106 25.08 -7.56 -0.81
N ARG A 107 23.74 -7.66 -0.75
CA ARG A 107 23.03 -8.90 -0.46
C ARG A 107 22.51 -9.57 -1.74
N PRO A 108 22.48 -10.91 -1.81
CA PRO A 108 22.11 -11.63 -3.04
C PRO A 108 20.58 -11.75 -3.25
N PHE A 109 19.75 -11.05 -2.47
CA PHE A 109 18.29 -11.20 -2.47
C PHE A 109 17.54 -9.88 -2.27
N TYR A 110 16.31 -9.82 -2.77
CA TYR A 110 15.33 -8.82 -2.37
C TYR A 110 14.72 -9.19 -1.02
N LEU A 111 14.61 -8.23 -0.11
CA LEU A 111 14.05 -8.46 1.22
C LEU A 111 12.63 -7.91 1.27
N PHE A 112 11.68 -8.77 1.63
CA PHE A 112 10.29 -8.41 1.86
C PHE A 112 9.98 -8.52 3.34
N ALA A 113 9.06 -7.68 3.81
CA ALA A 113 8.50 -7.73 5.14
C ALA A 113 6.99 -7.81 5.06
N THR A 114 6.40 -8.66 5.89
CA THR A 114 4.96 -8.77 6.06
C THR A 114 4.61 -8.54 7.51
N ASP A 115 3.54 -7.78 7.76
CA ASP A 115 2.98 -7.61 9.09
C ASP A 115 1.45 -7.62 9.04
N THR A 116 0.81 -8.04 10.13
CA THR A 116 -0.64 -7.92 10.31
C THR A 116 -0.93 -6.88 11.38
N THR A 117 -1.28 -5.68 10.95
CA THR A 117 -1.49 -4.55 11.84
C THR A 117 -2.97 -4.45 12.27
N PRO A 118 -3.29 -4.39 13.58
CA PRO A 118 -4.64 -4.16 14.06
C PRO A 118 -5.07 -2.70 13.85
N HIS A 119 -6.32 -2.50 13.44
CA HIS A 119 -6.91 -1.18 13.20
C HIS A 119 -8.24 -1.00 13.94
N PRO A 120 -8.21 -0.40 15.15
CA PRO A 120 -9.38 -0.23 15.98
C PRO A 120 -10.49 0.61 15.33
N ARG A 121 -11.73 0.13 15.46
CA ARG A 121 -12.96 0.81 15.02
C ARG A 121 -14.11 0.60 16.04
N PRO A 122 -13.92 0.95 17.33
CA PRO A 122 -14.90 0.64 18.37
C PRO A 122 -16.27 1.31 18.13
N TYR A 123 -16.28 2.52 17.57
CA TYR A 123 -17.50 3.32 17.39
C TYR A 123 -18.20 3.13 16.03
N ALA A 124 -17.59 2.43 15.08
CA ALA A 124 -18.11 2.28 13.72
C ALA A 124 -19.13 1.14 13.60
N LYS A 125 -20.25 1.19 14.34
CA LYS A 125 -21.19 0.07 14.53
C LYS A 125 -21.68 -0.61 13.23
N THR A 126 -21.82 0.17 12.16
CA THR A 126 -22.30 -0.28 10.85
C THR A 126 -21.20 -0.76 9.91
N LEU A 127 -19.92 -0.62 10.28
CA LEU A 127 -18.81 -1.09 9.47
C LEU A 127 -18.79 -2.62 9.49
N SER A 128 -18.93 -3.21 8.30
CA SER A 128 -18.98 -4.66 8.07
C SER A 128 -17.65 -5.34 8.41
N ASP A 129 -17.73 -6.65 8.66
CA ASP A 129 -16.57 -7.55 8.85
C ASP A 129 -15.59 -7.09 9.96
N ARG A 130 -16.06 -6.35 10.97
CA ARG A 130 -15.27 -6.04 12.17
C ARG A 130 -15.32 -7.21 13.13
N GLY A 131 -14.18 -7.51 13.76
CA GLY A 131 -14.08 -8.54 14.79
C GLY A 131 -13.16 -8.14 15.92
N TYR A 132 -12.85 -9.12 16.77
CA TYR A 132 -11.90 -8.95 17.87
C TYR A 132 -10.48 -8.87 17.33
N ILE A 133 -9.76 -7.82 17.71
CA ILE A 133 -8.36 -7.59 17.35
C ILE A 133 -7.52 -7.44 18.60
N TYR A 134 -6.25 -7.81 18.51
CA TYR A 134 -5.30 -7.55 19.58
C TYR A 134 -5.01 -6.05 19.68
N GLN A 135 -5.07 -5.50 20.89
CA GLN A 135 -4.56 -4.16 21.17
C GLN A 135 -3.85 -4.17 22.52
N PRO A 136 -2.53 -3.91 22.55
CA PRO A 136 -1.79 -3.90 23.80
C PRO A 136 -2.36 -2.83 24.73
N ASN A 137 -2.50 -3.16 26.02
CA ASN A 137 -2.90 -2.23 27.06
C ASN A 137 -1.96 -2.39 28.27
N THR A 138 -1.78 -1.31 29.02
CA THR A 138 -0.87 -1.26 30.19
C THR A 138 -1.56 -1.65 31.49
N VAL A 139 -2.89 -1.80 31.48
CA VAL A 139 -3.69 -2.05 32.69
C VAL A 139 -3.70 -3.54 32.99
N LYS A 140 -2.94 -3.93 34.02
CA LYS A 140 -2.84 -5.32 34.48
C LYS A 140 -4.23 -5.91 34.73
N GLY A 141 -4.51 -7.06 34.11
CA GLY A 141 -5.78 -7.78 34.23
C GLY A 141 -6.77 -7.52 33.09
N ASN A 142 -6.60 -6.44 32.31
CA ASN A 142 -7.43 -6.19 31.14
C ASN A 142 -6.98 -7.06 29.96
N LYS A 143 -7.92 -7.74 29.31
CA LYS A 143 -7.63 -8.48 28.07
C LYS A 143 -7.20 -7.49 26.98
N PRO A 144 -6.09 -7.72 26.27
CA PRO A 144 -5.60 -6.83 25.21
C PRO A 144 -6.41 -6.99 23.92
N ILE A 145 -7.69 -6.64 23.98
CA ILE A 145 -8.68 -6.86 22.91
C ILE A 145 -9.39 -5.54 22.61
N ASN A 146 -9.58 -5.24 21.33
CA ASN A 146 -10.49 -4.20 20.83
C ASN A 146 -11.35 -4.77 19.69
N ILE A 147 -12.25 -3.95 19.14
CA ILE A 147 -13.09 -4.27 17.98
C ILE A 147 -12.63 -3.42 16.80
N GLY A 148 -12.38 -4.08 15.67
CA GLY A 148 -11.98 -3.40 14.43
C GLY A 148 -11.62 -4.36 13.32
N HIS A 149 -10.71 -3.94 12.46
CA HIS A 149 -10.16 -4.74 11.36
C HIS A 149 -8.70 -5.05 11.60
N SER A 150 -8.18 -6.05 10.89
CA SER A 150 -6.75 -6.27 10.75
C SER A 150 -6.37 -6.11 9.28
N TYR A 151 -5.17 -5.59 9.02
CA TYR A 151 -4.66 -5.41 7.66
C TYR A 151 -3.33 -6.12 7.50
N SER A 152 -3.20 -6.93 6.45
CA SER A 152 -1.95 -7.55 6.03
C SER A 152 -1.20 -6.59 5.11
N LEU A 153 -0.01 -6.18 5.51
CA LEU A 153 0.86 -5.31 4.74
C LEU A 153 2.02 -6.12 4.19
N LEU A 154 2.29 -5.97 2.89
CA LEU A 154 3.49 -6.46 2.22
C LEU A 154 4.31 -5.27 1.74
N SER A 155 5.55 -5.18 2.22
CA SER A 155 6.51 -4.15 1.83
C SER A 155 7.80 -4.77 1.34
N ILE A 156 8.48 -4.09 0.42
CA ILE A 156 9.88 -4.37 0.14
C ILE A 156 10.77 -3.46 0.98
N LEU A 157 11.92 -3.98 1.40
CA LEU A 157 12.92 -3.24 2.17
C LEU A 157 14.18 -3.08 1.30
N PRO A 158 14.34 -1.98 0.55
CA PRO A 158 15.54 -1.73 -0.24
C PRO A 158 16.82 -1.85 0.59
N GLU A 159 17.92 -2.21 -0.08
CA GLU A 159 19.23 -2.20 0.56
C GLU A 159 19.66 -0.77 0.84
N LYS A 160 20.21 -0.52 2.03
CA LYS A 160 20.79 0.78 2.36
C LYS A 160 22.07 0.98 1.52
N VAL A 161 22.23 2.15 0.93
CA VAL A 161 23.44 2.47 0.15
C VAL A 161 24.64 2.66 1.10
N THR A 162 24.40 3.30 2.23
CA THR A 162 25.34 3.50 3.33
C THR A 162 24.69 3.21 4.69
N ASP A 163 25.49 2.90 5.71
CA ASP A 163 24.96 2.62 7.06
C ASP A 163 24.20 3.79 7.69
N ASN A 164 24.52 5.01 7.25
CA ASN A 164 23.88 6.25 7.70
C ASN A 164 22.54 6.54 7.00
N ASP A 165 22.21 5.83 5.92
CA ASP A 165 20.94 6.05 5.24
C ASP A 165 19.76 5.56 6.08
N GLY A 166 18.66 6.30 5.99
CA GLY A 166 17.38 5.89 6.56
C GLY A 166 16.96 4.52 6.03
N ALA A 167 16.40 3.69 6.90
CA ALA A 167 15.77 2.46 6.45
C ALA A 167 14.48 2.82 5.71
N TRP A 168 14.36 2.35 4.46
CA TRP A 168 13.16 2.53 3.65
C TRP A 168 12.31 1.27 3.68
N ALA A 169 10.99 1.45 3.78
CA ALA A 169 10.00 0.41 3.58
C ALA A 169 9.04 0.91 2.49
N VAL A 170 9.05 0.25 1.33
CA VAL A 170 8.19 0.61 0.20
C VAL A 170 6.99 -0.35 0.20
N PRO A 171 5.77 0.13 0.49
CA PRO A 171 4.60 -0.72 0.50
C PRO A 171 4.27 -1.19 -0.93
N LEU A 172 3.99 -2.48 -1.08
CA LEU A 172 3.60 -3.12 -2.33
C LEU A 172 2.13 -3.54 -2.32
N SER A 173 1.62 -4.04 -1.19
CA SER A 173 0.21 -4.40 -1.02
C SER A 173 -0.24 -4.17 0.42
N GLY A 174 -1.50 -3.78 0.58
CA GLY A 174 -2.18 -3.66 1.85
C GLY A 174 -3.61 -4.17 1.72
N GLU A 175 -3.93 -5.25 2.42
CA GLU A 175 -5.22 -5.95 2.27
C GLU A 175 -5.89 -6.15 3.62
N ARG A 176 -7.22 -5.98 3.66
CA ARG A 176 -8.01 -6.27 4.86
C ARG A 176 -8.04 -7.78 5.08
N VAL A 177 -7.70 -8.20 6.30
CA VAL A 177 -7.87 -9.59 6.75
C VAL A 177 -9.32 -9.78 7.16
N SER A 178 -10.05 -10.61 6.41
CA SER A 178 -11.44 -10.94 6.72
C SER A 178 -11.53 -11.86 7.93
N LEU A 179 -12.68 -11.89 8.61
CA LEU A 179 -12.92 -12.79 9.74
C LEU A 179 -12.90 -14.28 9.36
N LYS A 180 -12.99 -14.60 8.07
CA LYS A 180 -12.92 -15.97 7.54
C LYS A 180 -11.49 -16.42 7.22
N THR A 181 -10.52 -15.51 7.26
CA THR A 181 -9.12 -15.77 6.93
C THR A 181 -8.23 -15.31 8.08
N ASN A 182 -6.93 -15.58 7.99
CA ASN A 182 -5.95 -15.03 8.92
C ASN A 182 -4.88 -14.22 8.16
N GLY A 183 -4.09 -13.44 8.90
CA GLY A 183 -3.07 -12.58 8.31
C GLY A 183 -1.98 -13.35 7.55
N VAL A 184 -1.63 -14.56 7.98
CA VAL A 184 -0.64 -15.40 7.30
C VAL A 184 -1.16 -15.87 5.94
N ASP A 185 -2.44 -16.23 5.84
CA ASP A 185 -3.05 -16.63 4.57
C ASP A 185 -3.05 -15.48 3.56
N ILE A 186 -3.40 -14.27 4.00
CA ILE A 186 -3.40 -13.07 3.14
C ILE A 186 -1.98 -12.69 2.75
N ALA A 187 -1.04 -12.64 3.70
CA ALA A 187 0.37 -12.38 3.41
C ALA A 187 0.97 -13.40 2.42
N SER A 188 0.61 -14.68 2.55
CA SER A 188 1.06 -15.74 1.63
C SER A 188 0.53 -15.50 0.21
N LYS A 189 -0.74 -15.09 0.07
CA LYS A 189 -1.32 -14.72 -1.23
C LYS A 189 -0.65 -13.48 -1.83
N GLN A 190 -0.42 -12.45 -1.02
CA GLN A 190 0.29 -11.23 -1.44
C GLN A 190 1.70 -11.56 -1.96
N ILE A 191 2.44 -12.41 -1.25
CA ILE A 191 3.77 -12.89 -1.70
C ILE A 191 3.63 -13.67 -3.01
N GLN A 192 2.65 -14.56 -3.13
CA GLN A 192 2.45 -15.35 -4.34
C GLN A 192 2.19 -14.47 -5.56
N VAL A 193 1.37 -13.41 -5.42
CA VAL A 193 1.08 -12.45 -6.50
C VAL A 193 2.38 -11.80 -6.99
N VAL A 194 3.19 -11.24 -6.09
CA VAL A 194 4.44 -10.56 -6.49
C VAL A 194 5.51 -11.52 -6.99
N MET A 195 5.51 -12.78 -6.58
CA MET A 195 6.51 -13.77 -7.00
C MET A 195 6.16 -14.45 -8.34
N SER A 196 4.89 -14.41 -8.73
CA SER A 196 4.39 -15.04 -9.95
C SER A 196 4.39 -14.11 -11.16
N ASP A 197 4.50 -12.80 -10.95
CA ASP A 197 4.52 -11.82 -12.03
C ASP A 197 5.90 -11.74 -12.70
N SER A 198 5.95 -12.18 -13.96
CA SER A 198 7.19 -12.22 -14.77
C SER A 198 7.79 -10.86 -15.11
N SER A 199 7.03 -9.78 -14.94
CA SER A 199 7.50 -8.42 -15.19
C SER A 199 8.28 -7.83 -14.00
N LEU A 200 8.24 -8.47 -12.83
CA LEU A 200 8.86 -7.94 -11.62
C LEU A 200 10.33 -8.37 -11.47
N PRO A 201 11.20 -7.51 -10.88
CA PRO A 201 12.65 -7.76 -10.80
C PRO A 201 13.06 -9.03 -10.04
N TRP A 202 12.20 -9.51 -9.14
CA TRP A 202 12.43 -10.67 -8.28
C TRP A 202 11.76 -11.96 -8.79
N TYR A 203 11.19 -11.95 -10.00
CA TYR A 203 10.56 -13.13 -10.59
C TYR A 203 11.51 -14.34 -10.64
N LYS A 204 10.98 -15.54 -10.32
CA LYS A 204 11.72 -16.82 -10.31
C LYS A 204 12.98 -16.85 -9.44
N LYS A 205 13.12 -15.96 -8.46
CA LYS A 205 14.16 -16.07 -7.43
C LYS A 205 13.72 -17.03 -6.33
N ASN A 206 14.67 -17.75 -5.74
CA ASN A 206 14.39 -18.62 -4.60
C ASN A 206 13.90 -17.79 -3.41
N ILE A 207 12.85 -18.25 -2.75
CA ILE A 207 12.27 -17.62 -1.56
C ILE A 207 12.86 -18.29 -0.32
N CYS A 208 13.35 -17.48 0.60
CA CYS A 208 13.70 -17.90 1.95
C CYS A 208 12.80 -17.16 2.94
N ILE A 209 12.16 -17.88 3.84
CA ILE A 209 11.23 -17.31 4.83
C ILE A 209 11.93 -17.34 6.19
N SER A 210 12.00 -16.17 6.83
CA SER A 210 12.45 -16.04 8.21
C SER A 210 11.34 -15.39 9.02
N VAL A 211 10.93 -16.04 10.11
CA VAL A 211 10.02 -15.44 11.09
C VAL A 211 10.87 -14.81 12.18
N ARG A 212 10.71 -13.51 12.41
CA ARG A 212 11.32 -12.82 13.54
C ARG A 212 10.22 -12.20 14.39
N TYR A 213 10.26 -12.47 15.68
CA TYR A 213 9.46 -11.74 16.64
C TYR A 213 10.26 -10.51 17.05
N CYS A 214 9.76 -9.31 16.71
CA CYS A 214 10.19 -8.11 17.40
C CYS A 214 9.55 -8.17 18.79
N LEU A 215 10.33 -8.63 19.78
CA LEU A 215 10.02 -8.53 21.21
C LEU A 215 10.46 -7.17 21.74
#